data_AF-A0A120G0Y3-F1
#
_entry.id   AF-A0A120G0Y3-F1
#
_cell.length_a   1.000
_cell.length_b   1.000
_cell.length_c   1.000
_cell.angle_alpha   90.00
_cell.angle_beta   90.00
_cell.angle_gamma   90.00
#
_symmetry.space_group_name_H-M   'P 1'
#
loop_
_entity.id
_entity.type
_entity.pdbx_description
1 polymer ?
#
loop_
_entity_poly.entity_id
_entity_poly.type
_entity_poly.pdbx_seq_one_letter_code
_entity_poly.pdbx_strand_id
1 'polypeptide(L)'
;MKILSLSMLAGASMMLVSEGVWAEQYLPEIASKAPYKKAYAEMLSYPDWVSKAQGTASPVETVSADGKRFTVGHMCKPHDCADNQLIVVFNTDGTKSWGLLATRPAEGEAFSKQLLGDPDSVVQGLLNKSFADNNPED
;
A
#
# COMPACT_ATOMS: atom_id res chain seq x y z
N MET A 1 46.77 -43.10 40.10
CA MET A 1 45.64 -42.71 40.97
C MET A 1 45.76 -41.20 41.17
N LYS A 2 44.79 -40.33 40.90
CA LYS A 2 43.35 -40.42 40.59
C LYS A 2 43.05 -39.10 39.83
N ILE A 3 42.39 -39.19 38.67
CA ILE A 3 42.09 -38.06 37.80
C ILE A 3 40.84 -37.37 38.40
N LEU A 4 40.94 -36.10 38.82
CA LEU A 4 39.75 -35.32 39.21
C LEU A 4 39.17 -34.67 37.96
N SER A 5 38.09 -35.26 37.45
CA SER A 5 37.27 -34.70 36.38
C SER A 5 36.43 -33.55 36.96
N LEU A 6 36.69 -32.32 36.50
CA LEU A 6 35.86 -31.16 36.78
C LEU A 6 34.97 -30.91 35.55
N SER A 7 33.74 -31.42 35.59
CA SER A 7 32.76 -31.21 34.54
C SER A 7 32.26 -29.76 34.57
N MET A 8 32.75 -28.92 33.65
CA MET A 8 32.13 -27.64 33.32
C MET A 8 30.85 -27.91 32.51
N LEU A 9 29.69 -27.78 33.15
CA LEU A 9 28.40 -27.67 32.47
C LEU A 9 28.32 -26.28 31.82
N ALA A 10 28.70 -26.17 30.55
CA ALA A 10 28.43 -24.99 29.75
C ALA A 10 26.93 -24.95 29.41
N GLY A 11 26.16 -24.15 30.14
CA GLY A 11 24.75 -23.89 29.86
C GLY A 11 24.62 -23.12 28.54
N ALA A 12 24.13 -23.79 27.51
CA ALA A 12 23.73 -23.15 26.26
C ALA A 12 22.41 -22.41 26.46
N SER A 13 22.46 -21.10 26.73
CA SER A 13 21.27 -20.23 26.67
C SER A 13 20.82 -20.10 25.21
N MET A 14 19.74 -20.81 24.87
CA MET A 14 19.00 -20.60 23.62
C MET A 14 18.26 -19.25 23.72
N MET A 15 18.80 -18.21 23.08
CA MET A 15 18.06 -16.97 22.88
C MET A 15 17.07 -17.16 21.73
N LEU A 16 15.78 -17.17 22.05
CA LEU A 16 14.72 -17.10 21.06
C LEU A 16 14.66 -15.65 20.55
N VAL A 17 15.08 -15.43 19.31
CA VAL A 17 14.85 -14.15 18.62
C VAL A 17 13.40 -14.16 18.14
N SER A 18 12.55 -13.31 18.73
CA SER A 18 11.22 -13.06 18.19
C SER A 18 11.38 -12.18 16.96
N GLU A 19 11.37 -12.79 15.77
CA GLU A 19 11.12 -12.05 14.54
C GLU A 19 9.68 -11.54 14.61
N GLY A 20 9.53 -10.25 14.93
CA GLY A 20 8.21 -9.63 14.93
C GLY A 20 7.66 -9.69 13.51
N VAL A 21 6.61 -10.49 13.30
CA VAL A 21 5.82 -10.41 12.07
C VAL A 21 5.22 -9.00 12.02
N TRP A 22 5.75 -8.15 11.14
CA TRP A 22 5.13 -6.85 10.91
C TRP A 22 3.76 -7.10 10.27
N ALA A 23 2.70 -6.62 10.91
CA ALA A 23 1.36 -6.70 10.36
C ALA A 23 1.33 -5.96 9.02
N GLU A 24 0.74 -6.60 8.00
CA GLU A 24 0.45 -5.95 6.72
C GLU A 24 -0.41 -4.72 6.96
N GLN A 25 -0.10 -3.63 6.26
CA GLN A 25 -0.86 -2.38 6.34
C GLN A 25 -1.69 -2.20 5.08
N TYR A 26 -2.86 -1.58 5.20
CA TYR A 26 -3.81 -1.41 4.11
C TYR A 26 -4.08 0.08 3.86
N LEU A 27 -4.46 0.44 2.62
CA LEU A 27 -4.69 1.83 2.23
C LEU A 27 -5.72 2.56 3.14
N PRO A 28 -6.93 1.99 3.42
CA PRO A 28 -7.86 2.56 4.40
C PRO A 28 -7.24 2.89 5.76
N GLU A 29 -6.36 2.01 6.25
CA GLU A 29 -5.78 2.14 7.58
C GLU A 29 -4.72 3.23 7.62
N ILE A 30 -3.79 3.23 6.66
CA ILE A 30 -2.71 4.21 6.64
C ILE A 30 -3.27 5.61 6.33
N ALA A 31 -4.24 5.73 5.42
CA ALA A 31 -4.89 6.99 5.07
C ALA A 31 -5.62 7.65 6.26
N SER A 32 -5.94 6.90 7.32
CA SER A 32 -6.56 7.44 8.53
C SER A 32 -5.55 7.97 9.57
N LYS A 33 -4.25 7.73 9.39
CA LYS A 33 -3.19 7.97 10.38
C LYS A 33 -2.13 8.93 9.86
N ALA A 34 -1.43 9.61 10.77
CA ALA A 34 -0.22 10.34 10.41
C ALA A 34 0.88 9.34 9.93
N PRO A 35 1.74 9.73 8.97
CA PRO A 35 1.77 11.02 8.27
C PRO A 35 0.73 11.16 7.13
N TYR A 36 0.19 10.05 6.64
CA TYR A 36 -0.60 9.95 5.39
C TYR A 36 -1.93 10.70 5.39
N LYS A 37 -2.58 10.85 6.56
CA LYS A 37 -3.95 11.40 6.65
C LYS A 37 -4.13 12.74 5.96
N LYS A 38 -3.18 13.66 6.16
CA LYS A 38 -3.27 15.00 5.56
C LYS A 38 -3.06 14.92 4.04
N ALA A 39 -2.04 14.19 3.60
CA ALA A 39 -1.74 14.00 2.19
C ALA A 39 -2.95 13.40 1.44
N TYR A 40 -3.50 12.32 1.99
CA TYR A 40 -4.68 11.65 1.43
C TYR A 40 -5.86 12.60 1.32
N ALA A 41 -6.13 13.41 2.35
CA ALA A 41 -7.20 14.40 2.36
C ALA A 41 -7.03 15.50 1.29
N GLU A 42 -5.79 15.94 1.02
CA GLU A 42 -5.49 16.97 0.02
C GLU A 42 -5.58 16.45 -1.43
N MET A 43 -5.39 15.15 -1.63
CA MET A 43 -5.55 14.48 -2.93
C MET A 43 -7.02 14.30 -3.34
N LEU A 44 -7.95 14.25 -2.37
CA LEU A 44 -9.30 13.67 -2.52
C LEU A 44 -10.10 14.12 -3.75
N SER A 45 -10.85 13.16 -4.29
CA SER A 45 -12.00 13.37 -5.17
C SER A 45 -13.24 12.64 -4.66
N TYR A 46 -14.40 13.05 -5.16
CA TYR A 46 -15.62 12.23 -5.13
C TYR A 46 -15.38 10.91 -5.88
N PRO A 47 -16.06 9.80 -5.53
CA PRO A 47 -17.24 9.67 -4.62
C PRO A 47 -16.92 9.30 -3.15
N ASP A 48 -17.96 9.15 -2.32
CA ASP A 48 -17.91 8.96 -0.86
C ASP A 48 -16.93 7.89 -0.33
N TRP A 49 -16.86 6.74 -0.99
CA TRP A 49 -15.97 5.63 -0.57
C TRP A 49 -14.49 6.00 -0.71
N VAL A 50 -14.16 6.84 -1.70
CA VAL A 50 -12.83 7.43 -1.87
C VAL A 50 -12.57 8.47 -0.80
N SER A 51 -13.48 9.45 -0.63
CA SER A 51 -13.35 10.53 0.35
C SER A 51 -13.14 10.03 1.79
N LYS A 52 -13.75 8.89 2.13
CA LYS A 52 -13.69 8.31 3.48
C LYS A 52 -12.62 7.23 3.63
N ALA A 53 -11.87 6.92 2.56
CA ALA A 53 -10.94 5.78 2.50
C ALA A 53 -11.59 4.46 2.97
N GLN A 54 -12.82 4.21 2.53
CA GLN A 54 -13.60 3.01 2.90
C GLN A 54 -13.74 2.10 1.69
N GLY A 55 -12.77 1.21 1.51
CA GLY A 55 -12.74 0.26 0.40
C GLY A 55 -12.21 -1.11 0.83
N THR A 56 -12.50 -2.12 -0.01
CA THR A 56 -11.82 -3.42 0.06
C THR A 56 -10.41 -3.22 -0.48
N ALA A 57 -9.38 -3.61 0.28
CA ALA A 57 -8.00 -3.25 -0.02
C ALA A 57 -7.07 -4.46 0.00
N SER A 58 -6.00 -4.39 -0.80
CA SER A 58 -4.82 -5.25 -0.68
C SER A 58 -3.78 -4.58 0.24
N PRO A 59 -2.78 -5.34 0.73
CA PRO A 59 -1.65 -4.75 1.45
C PRO A 59 -0.95 -3.68 0.62
N VAL A 60 -0.46 -2.64 1.29
CA VAL A 60 0.35 -1.60 0.64
C VAL A 60 1.74 -2.13 0.32
N GLU A 61 2.29 -1.66 -0.79
CA GLU A 61 3.62 -2.03 -1.25
C GLU A 61 4.58 -0.86 -1.13
N THR A 62 5.86 -1.14 -0.89
CA THR A 62 6.89 -0.12 -1.11
C THR A 62 7.63 -0.38 -2.41
N VAL A 63 7.58 0.58 -3.31
CA VAL A 63 8.23 0.53 -4.63
C VAL A 63 9.34 1.56 -4.72
N SER A 64 10.33 1.31 -5.58
CA SER A 64 11.38 2.29 -5.91
C SER A 64 11.28 2.68 -7.38
N ALA A 65 11.28 3.98 -7.66
CA ALA A 65 11.27 4.53 -9.02
C ALA A 65 12.07 5.83 -9.03
N ASP A 66 12.90 6.02 -10.05
CA ASP A 66 13.74 7.22 -10.21
C ASP A 66 14.58 7.55 -8.94
N GLY A 67 15.13 6.53 -8.30
CA GLY A 67 15.92 6.66 -7.07
C GLY A 67 15.12 7.06 -5.81
N LYS A 68 13.80 7.18 -5.90
CA LYS A 68 12.90 7.51 -4.78
C LYS A 68 12.07 6.30 -4.36
N ARG A 69 11.66 6.25 -3.09
CA ARG A 69 10.75 5.24 -2.54
C ARG A 69 9.34 5.78 -2.44
N PHE A 70 8.36 4.93 -2.70
CA PHE A 70 6.94 5.28 -2.62
C PHE A 70 6.15 4.16 -1.94
N THR A 71 5.10 4.54 -1.22
CA THR A 71 4.09 3.59 -0.73
C THR A 71 2.94 3.55 -1.72
N VAL A 72 2.62 2.39 -2.28
CA VAL A 72 1.51 2.19 -3.22
C VAL A 72 0.42 1.41 -2.51
N GLY A 73 -0.77 1.98 -2.46
CA GLY A 73 -1.96 1.33 -1.91
C GLY A 73 -3.03 1.18 -2.98
N HIS A 74 -3.78 0.10 -2.88
CA HIS A 74 -4.96 -0.15 -3.71
C HIS A 74 -6.17 -0.37 -2.81
N MET A 75 -7.31 0.19 -3.22
CA MET A 75 -8.60 -0.24 -2.72
C MET A 75 -9.68 -0.09 -3.79
N CYS A 76 -10.75 -0.85 -3.63
CA CYS A 76 -11.90 -0.82 -4.52
C CYS A 76 -13.19 -0.61 -3.73
N LYS A 77 -14.23 -0.17 -4.43
CA LYS A 77 -15.55 0.06 -3.82
C LYS A 77 -16.12 -1.27 -3.32
N PRO A 78 -16.59 -1.35 -2.06
CA PRO A 78 -17.18 -2.58 -1.54
C PRO A 78 -18.36 -3.05 -2.41
N HIS A 79 -18.38 -4.35 -2.71
CA HIS A 79 -19.38 -5.02 -3.58
C HIS A 79 -19.39 -4.59 -5.05
N ASP A 80 -18.42 -3.77 -5.47
CA ASP A 80 -18.36 -3.18 -6.82
C ASP A 80 -16.89 -3.01 -7.25
N CYS A 81 -16.08 -4.02 -6.90
CA CYS A 81 -14.63 -3.90 -6.98
C CYS A 81 -14.09 -3.92 -8.41
N ALA A 82 -14.71 -4.71 -9.28
CA ALA A 82 -14.29 -4.84 -10.67
C ALA A 82 -14.34 -3.48 -11.38
N ASP A 83 -15.38 -2.68 -11.11
CA ASP A 83 -15.67 -1.49 -11.89
C ASP A 83 -15.32 -0.17 -11.20
N ASN A 84 -14.94 -0.20 -9.91
CA ASN A 84 -14.63 1.02 -9.16
C ASN A 84 -13.39 0.80 -8.29
N GLN A 85 -12.26 1.31 -8.78
CA GLN A 85 -10.94 1.06 -8.21
C GLN A 85 -10.20 2.38 -7.96
N LEU A 86 -9.39 2.39 -6.91
CA LEU A 86 -8.54 3.51 -6.55
C LEU A 86 -7.12 2.99 -6.25
N ILE A 87 -6.15 3.54 -6.95
CA ILE A 87 -4.74 3.39 -6.66
C ILE A 87 -4.26 4.70 -6.05
N VAL A 88 -3.47 4.62 -4.98
CA VAL A 88 -2.84 5.78 -4.33
C VAL A 88 -1.36 5.55 -4.18
N VAL A 89 -0.58 6.57 -4.54
CA VAL A 89 0.87 6.62 -4.31
C VAL A 89 1.14 7.70 -3.28
N PHE A 90 1.89 7.36 -2.24
CA PHE A 90 2.46 8.32 -1.29
C PHE A 90 3.96 8.44 -1.52
N ASN A 91 4.51 9.64 -1.32
CA ASN A 91 5.95 9.83 -1.24
C ASN A 91 6.55 9.13 0.01
N THR A 92 7.88 9.05 0.10
CA THR A 92 8.58 8.27 1.13
C THR A 92 8.19 8.61 2.57
N ASP A 93 7.88 9.88 2.86
CA ASP A 93 7.51 10.36 4.19
C ASP A 93 5.99 10.40 4.43
N GLY A 94 5.19 10.02 3.42
CA GLY A 94 3.72 10.02 3.48
C GLY A 94 3.09 11.41 3.55
N THR A 95 3.82 12.49 3.28
CA THR A 95 3.30 13.87 3.37
C THR A 95 2.69 14.40 2.07
N LYS A 96 2.87 13.69 0.95
CA LYS A 96 2.23 13.98 -0.33
C LYS A 96 1.67 12.70 -0.95
N SER A 97 0.50 12.81 -1.60
CA SER A 97 -0.12 11.68 -2.29
C SER A 97 -0.73 12.05 -3.63
N TRP A 98 -0.87 11.04 -4.47
CA TRP A 98 -1.47 11.11 -5.79
C TRP A 98 -2.32 9.86 -6.01
N GLY A 99 -3.33 9.97 -6.87
CA GLY A 99 -4.28 8.89 -7.07
C GLY A 99 -4.66 8.68 -8.52
N LEU A 100 -5.16 7.48 -8.80
CA LEU A 100 -5.84 7.11 -10.04
C LEU A 100 -7.17 6.48 -9.64
N LEU A 101 -8.26 7.21 -9.89
CA LEU A 101 -9.61 6.70 -9.75
C LEU A 101 -10.04 6.13 -11.11
N ALA A 102 -10.25 4.81 -11.16
CA ALA A 102 -10.72 4.10 -12.33
C ALA A 102 -12.18 3.68 -12.12
N THR A 103 -13.07 4.10 -13.01
CA THR A 103 -14.48 3.74 -12.99
C THR A 103 -14.95 3.22 -14.33
N ARG A 104 -15.76 2.16 -14.32
CA ARG A 104 -16.39 1.59 -15.52
C ARG A 104 -17.90 1.53 -15.31
N PRO A 105 -18.73 2.02 -16.25
CA PRO A 105 -20.17 1.83 -16.15
C PRO A 105 -20.51 0.35 -16.44
N ALA A 106 -21.63 -0.15 -15.88
CA ALA A 106 -22.01 -1.56 -15.98
C ALA A 106 -22.13 -2.13 -17.41
N GLU A 107 -22.38 -1.27 -18.40
CA GLU A 107 -22.47 -1.65 -19.82
C GLU A 107 -21.28 -1.14 -20.66
N GLY A 108 -20.27 -0.55 -20.03
CA GLY A 108 -19.07 -0.06 -20.72
C GLY A 108 -17.95 -1.08 -20.68
N GLU A 109 -17.17 -1.17 -21.75
CA GLU A 109 -16.01 -2.07 -21.79
C GLU A 109 -14.74 -1.43 -21.22
N ALA A 110 -14.60 -0.09 -21.29
CA ALA A 110 -13.40 0.62 -20.89
C ALA A 110 -13.57 1.41 -19.59
N PHE A 111 -12.50 1.45 -18.77
CA PHE A 111 -12.41 2.35 -17.62
C PHE A 111 -12.23 3.81 -18.05
N SER A 112 -13.01 4.68 -17.43
CA SER A 112 -12.64 6.09 -17.26
C SER A 112 -11.58 6.21 -16.17
N LYS A 113 -10.48 6.89 -16.43
CA LYS A 113 -9.37 7.08 -15.49
C LYS A 113 -9.20 8.56 -15.16
N GLN A 114 -9.26 8.90 -13.88
CA GLN A 114 -9.03 10.25 -13.39
C GLN A 114 -7.78 10.29 -12.49
N LEU A 115 -6.81 11.12 -12.86
CA LEU A 115 -5.64 11.40 -12.03
C LEU A 115 -5.97 12.44 -10.96
N LEU A 116 -5.46 12.21 -9.75
CA LEU A 116 -5.69 13.01 -8.55
C LEU A 116 -4.37 13.55 -8.00
N GLY A 117 -4.37 14.79 -7.50
CA GLY A 117 -3.21 15.40 -6.86
C GLY A 117 -2.09 15.89 -7.79
N ASP A 118 -2.34 15.96 -9.11
CA ASP A 118 -1.40 16.42 -10.14
C ASP A 118 -0.05 15.66 -10.11
N PRO A 119 -0.04 14.37 -10.48
CA PRO A 119 1.18 13.56 -10.48
C PRO A 119 2.13 13.97 -11.60
N ASP A 120 3.43 13.92 -11.30
CA ASP A 120 4.46 13.96 -12.35
C ASP A 120 4.49 12.64 -13.15
N SER A 121 5.32 12.60 -14.19
CA SER A 121 5.41 11.43 -15.08
C SER A 121 5.86 10.15 -14.37
N VAL A 122 6.68 10.25 -13.32
CA VAL A 122 7.16 9.09 -12.56
C VAL A 122 6.01 8.50 -11.74
N VAL A 123 5.29 9.35 -10.99
CA VAL A 123 4.16 8.92 -10.17
C VAL A 123 3.01 8.43 -11.04
N GLN A 124 2.73 9.11 -12.17
CA GLN A 124 1.73 8.65 -13.13
C GLN A 124 2.09 7.27 -13.71
N GLY A 125 3.37 7.00 -13.96
CA GLY A 125 3.86 5.68 -14.36
C GLY A 125 3.59 4.60 -13.32
N LEU A 126 3.82 4.90 -12.04
CA LEU A 126 3.51 3.99 -10.93
C LEU A 126 2.00 3.71 -10.82
N LEU A 127 1.17 4.75 -10.90
CA LEU A 127 -0.29 4.63 -10.86
C LEU A 127 -0.81 3.75 -12.00
N ASN A 128 -0.36 4.00 -13.23
CA ASN A 128 -0.77 3.24 -14.40
C ASN A 128 -0.29 1.79 -14.34
N LYS A 129 0.96 1.56 -13.91
CA LYS A 129 1.49 0.20 -13.74
C LYS A 129 0.69 -0.57 -12.70
N SER A 130 0.44 0.02 -11.53
CA SER A 130 -0.33 -0.64 -10.47
C SER A 130 -1.77 -0.94 -10.92
N PHE A 131 -2.40 -0.05 -11.69
CA PHE A 131 -3.69 -0.34 -12.32
C PHE A 131 -3.62 -1.55 -13.26
N ALA A 132 -2.65 -1.58 -14.19
CA ALA A 132 -2.50 -2.66 -15.16
C ALA A 132 -2.17 -4.02 -14.50
N ASP A 133 -1.34 -4.01 -13.46
CA ASP A 133 -1.00 -5.23 -12.72
C ASP A 133 -2.23 -5.85 -12.02
N ASN A 134 -3.21 -5.02 -11.62
CA ASN A 134 -4.48 -5.47 -11.02
C ASN A 134 -5.58 -5.77 -12.06
N ASN A 135 -5.38 -5.37 -13.32
CA ASN A 135 -6.34 -5.55 -14.41
C ASN A 135 -5.61 -6.03 -15.68
N PRO A 136 -5.06 -7.27 -15.67
CA PRO A 136 -4.17 -7.75 -16.75
C PRO A 136 -4.88 -7.97 -18.10
N GLU A 137 -6.22 -7.95 -18.11
CA GLU A 137 -7.04 -8.11 -19.32
C GLU A 137 -7.51 -6.76 -19.91
N ASP A 138 -7.21 -5.63 -19.24
CA ASP A 138 -7.57 -4.25 -19.62
C ASP A 138 -6.35 -3.43 -20.10
#